data_AF-A0A538MEE1-F1
#
_entry.id   AF-A0A538MEE1-F1
#
_cell.length_a   1.000
_cell.length_b   1.000
_cell.length_c   1.000
_cell.angle_alpha   90.00
_cell.angle_beta   90.00
_cell.angle_gamma   90.00
#
_symmetry.space_group_name_H-M   'P 1'
#
loop_
_entity.id
_entity.type
_entity.pdbx_description
1 polymer ?
#
loop_
_entity_poly.entity_id
_entity_poly.type
_entity_poly.pdbx_seq_one_letter_code
_entity_poly.pdbx_strand_id
1 'polypeptide(L)'
;MKAELRRIAEAAVGHAGDGEELAGIVPAEPSEGARVYLCAYRDGEATTWLVLDADGAPVEDRSLVRGAISIAALWELANELRGDEPDGTEVASPALLDRAAADAEDPAAYVQAIAQAAGTVDELVRDVERGYKRPLS
;
A
#
# COMPACT_ATOMS: atom_id res chain seq x y z
N MET A 1 -16.35 -1.41 -0.16
CA MET A 1 -15.46 -0.45 -0.84
C MET A 1 -15.70 1.02 -0.49
N LYS A 2 -16.49 1.83 -1.22
CA LYS A 2 -16.53 3.31 -0.96
C LYS A 2 -16.92 3.69 0.49
N ALA A 3 -17.93 3.03 1.05
CA ALA A 3 -18.36 3.27 2.43
C ALA A 3 -17.35 2.79 3.49
N GLU A 4 -16.53 1.81 3.14
CA GLU A 4 -15.50 1.20 3.99
C GLU A 4 -14.24 2.06 4.00
N LEU A 5 -13.76 2.46 2.82
CA LEU A 5 -12.67 3.43 2.67
C LEU A 5 -12.96 4.75 3.42
N ARG A 6 -14.20 5.23 3.38
CA ARG A 6 -14.60 6.41 4.16
C ARG A 6 -14.45 6.20 5.67
N ARG A 7 -14.87 5.04 6.20
CA ARG A 7 -14.69 4.72 7.63
C ARG A 7 -13.21 4.62 8.01
N ILE A 8 -12.41 3.98 7.16
CA ILE A 8 -10.96 3.89 7.37
C ILE A 8 -10.32 5.27 7.32
N ALA A 9 -10.75 6.16 6.41
CA ALA A 9 -10.26 7.54 6.37
C ALA A 9 -10.58 8.30 7.66
N GLU A 10 -11.80 8.16 8.18
CA GLU A 10 -12.19 8.75 9.48
C GLU A 10 -11.33 8.22 10.63
N ALA A 11 -11.05 6.92 10.67
CA ALA A 11 -10.15 6.32 11.67
C ALA A 11 -8.70 6.80 11.52
N ALA A 12 -8.19 6.82 10.28
CA ALA A 12 -6.83 7.26 9.95
C ALA A 12 -6.59 8.73 10.33
N VAL A 13 -7.55 9.63 10.08
CA VAL A 13 -7.45 11.03 10.53
C VAL A 13 -7.22 11.14 12.04
N GLY A 14 -7.81 10.24 12.84
CA GLY A 14 -7.58 10.18 14.29
C GLY A 14 -6.14 9.80 14.71
N HIS A 15 -5.31 9.35 13.77
CA HIS A 15 -3.91 9.01 13.98
C HIS A 15 -2.93 10.05 13.40
N ALA A 16 -3.42 11.10 12.75
CA ALA A 16 -2.58 12.21 12.33
C ALA A 16 -2.02 12.93 13.58
N GLY A 17 -0.72 13.21 13.57
CA GLY A 17 -0.06 14.06 14.55
C GLY A 17 -0.31 15.54 14.27
N ASP A 18 0.25 16.39 15.12
CA ASP A 18 0.15 17.85 14.96
C ASP A 18 0.80 18.28 13.64
N GLY A 19 0.04 18.96 12.77
CA GLY A 19 0.52 19.45 11.48
C GLY A 19 0.50 18.41 10.35
N GLU A 20 0.23 17.14 10.66
CA GLU A 20 0.10 16.10 9.65
C GLU A 20 -1.31 16.03 9.07
N GLU A 21 -1.39 15.75 7.78
CA GLU A 21 -2.64 15.48 7.07
C GLU A 21 -2.60 14.09 6.43
N LEU A 22 -3.75 13.40 6.44
CA LEU A 22 -3.90 12.14 5.72
C LEU A 22 -3.85 12.40 4.22
N ALA A 23 -2.76 11.96 3.58
CA ALA A 23 -2.49 12.22 2.16
C ALA A 23 -3.05 11.14 1.24
N GLY A 24 -3.18 9.90 1.72
CA GLY A 24 -3.68 8.80 0.90
C GLY A 24 -3.90 7.51 1.68
N ILE A 25 -4.73 6.64 1.12
CA ILE A 25 -5.03 5.31 1.64
C ILE A 25 -4.98 4.33 0.48
N VAL A 26 -4.20 3.25 0.63
CA VAL A 26 -4.16 2.14 -0.33
C VAL A 26 -4.69 0.87 0.37
N PRO A 27 -5.84 0.33 -0.08
CA PRO A 27 -6.28 -0.99 0.35
C PRO A 27 -5.32 -2.08 -0.13
N ALA A 28 -4.94 -2.98 0.77
CA ALA A 28 -4.03 -4.07 0.47
C ALA A 28 -4.52 -5.38 1.10
N GLU A 29 -4.23 -6.48 0.42
CA GLU A 29 -4.47 -7.84 0.89
C GLU A 29 -3.23 -8.68 0.54
N PRO A 30 -2.16 -8.61 1.35
CA PRO A 30 -0.88 -9.27 1.05
C PRO A 30 -0.95 -10.80 1.13
N SER A 31 -1.93 -11.34 1.85
CA SER A 31 -2.28 -12.75 1.86
C SER A 31 -3.80 -12.89 1.92
N GLU A 32 -4.33 -14.03 1.47
CA GLU A 32 -5.77 -14.28 1.38
C GLU A 32 -6.48 -13.97 2.70
N GLY A 33 -7.44 -13.05 2.67
CA GLY A 33 -8.22 -12.60 3.81
C GLY A 33 -7.54 -11.59 4.74
N ALA A 34 -6.26 -11.25 4.55
CA ALA A 34 -5.53 -10.30 5.37
C ALA A 34 -5.73 -8.85 4.91
N ARG A 35 -6.98 -8.38 4.90
CA ARG A 35 -7.32 -7.03 4.43
C ARG A 35 -6.82 -5.95 5.39
N VAL A 36 -6.01 -5.03 4.87
CA VAL A 36 -5.41 -3.90 5.58
C VAL A 36 -5.40 -2.64 4.71
N TYR A 37 -5.06 -1.49 5.31
CA TYR A 37 -5.06 -0.20 4.64
C TYR A 37 -3.78 0.56 4.99
N LEU A 38 -2.91 0.75 4.00
CA LEU A 38 -1.71 1.55 4.13
C LEU A 38 -2.11 3.04 4.05
N CYS A 39 -1.89 3.77 5.14
CA CYS A 39 -2.20 5.19 5.26
C CYS A 39 -0.90 6.01 5.26
N ALA A 40 -0.85 7.02 4.38
CA ALA A 40 0.24 7.98 4.31
C ALA A 40 -0.17 9.31 4.95
N TYR A 41 0.68 9.86 5.80
CA TYR A 41 0.48 11.15 6.46
C TYR A 41 1.60 12.09 6.06
N ARG A 42 1.26 13.33 5.68
CA ARG A 42 2.24 14.33 5.24
C ARG A 42 2.28 15.50 6.21
N ASP A 43 3.49 15.94 6.53
CA ASP A 43 3.80 17.23 7.14
C ASP A 43 4.94 17.87 6.34
N GLY A 44 4.58 18.81 5.44
CA GLY A 44 5.50 19.36 4.45
C GLY A 44 6.09 18.28 3.54
N GLU A 45 7.42 18.12 3.57
CA GLU A 45 8.13 17.09 2.81
C GLU A 45 8.27 15.76 3.59
N ALA A 46 7.97 15.75 4.88
CA ALA A 46 8.03 14.54 5.69
C ALA A 46 6.78 13.67 5.44
N THR A 47 6.99 12.37 5.30
CA THR A 47 5.89 11.39 5.23
C THR A 47 6.06 10.36 6.34
N THR A 48 4.99 10.13 7.09
CA THR A 48 4.89 9.04 8.07
C THR A 48 3.76 8.09 7.68
N TRP A 49 3.78 6.89 8.24
CA TRP A 49 2.96 5.79 7.76
C TRP A 49 2.29 5.02 8.88
N LEU A 50 1.09 4.50 8.61
CA LEU A 50 0.40 3.58 9.49
C LEU A 50 -0.42 2.60 8.66
N VAL A 51 -0.35 1.31 9.00
CA VAL A 51 -1.26 0.30 8.47
C VAL A 51 -2.41 0.12 9.46
N LEU A 52 -3.63 0.17 8.95
CA LEU A 52 -4.85 -0.13 9.70
C LEU A 52 -5.45 -1.47 9.25
N ASP A 53 -6.06 -2.20 10.17
CA ASP A 53 -6.89 -3.36 9.84
C ASP A 53 -8.30 -2.96 9.37
N ALA A 54 -9.17 -3.95 9.12
CA ALA A 54 -10.56 -3.76 8.71
C ALA A 54 -11.44 -3.00 9.71
N ASP A 55 -11.07 -2.98 10.99
CA ASP A 55 -11.76 -2.26 12.05
C ASP A 55 -11.18 -0.85 12.27
N GLY A 56 -10.12 -0.49 11.54
CA GLY A 56 -9.44 0.79 11.67
C GLY A 56 -8.42 0.82 12.81
N ALA A 57 -7.98 -0.33 13.32
CA ALA A 57 -6.99 -0.42 14.37
C ALA A 57 -5.56 -0.49 13.82
N PRO A 58 -4.57 0.16 14.49
CA PRO A 58 -3.17 0.07 14.13
C PRO A 58 -2.62 -1.36 14.09
N VAL A 59 -1.92 -1.70 12.99
CA VAL A 59 -1.18 -2.96 12.86
C VAL A 59 0.27 -2.75 13.32
N GLU A 60 0.78 -3.63 14.18
CA GLU A 60 2.17 -3.60 14.70
C GLU A 60 3.01 -4.80 14.24
N ASP A 61 2.39 -5.81 13.62
CA ASP A 61 3.09 -6.97 13.05
C ASP A 61 3.96 -6.53 11.87
N ARG A 62 5.29 -6.61 12.04
CA ARG A 62 6.25 -6.20 11.01
C ARG A 62 6.07 -6.95 9.70
N SER A 63 5.76 -8.23 9.74
CA SER A 63 5.61 -9.06 8.54
C SER A 63 4.37 -8.66 7.74
N LEU A 64 3.26 -8.39 8.43
CA LEU A 64 2.04 -7.92 7.79
C LEU A 64 2.21 -6.52 7.20
N VAL A 65 2.87 -5.61 7.92
CA VAL A 65 3.17 -4.25 7.44
C VAL A 65 4.05 -4.31 6.19
N ARG A 66 5.13 -5.10 6.20
CA ARG A 66 5.98 -5.32 5.02
C ARG A 66 5.18 -5.83 3.83
N GLY A 67 4.36 -6.87 4.04
CA GLY A 67 3.52 -7.42 2.99
C GLY A 67 2.59 -6.37 2.38
N ALA A 68 1.92 -5.57 3.22
CA ALA A 68 1.02 -4.51 2.78
C ALA A 68 1.72 -3.45 1.92
N ILE A 69 2.92 -3.02 2.34
CA ILE A 69 3.73 -2.05 1.59
C ILE A 69 4.19 -2.65 0.27
N SER A 70 4.74 -3.86 0.29
CA SER A 70 5.24 -4.53 -0.91
C SER A 70 4.14 -4.71 -1.94
N ILE A 71 2.95 -5.17 -1.53
CA ILE A 71 1.87 -5.40 -2.48
C ILE A 71 1.28 -4.10 -3.03
N ALA A 72 1.15 -3.07 -2.20
CA ALA A 72 0.72 -1.74 -2.63
C ALA A 72 1.69 -1.13 -3.65
N ALA A 73 2.98 -1.18 -3.36
CA ALA A 73 4.03 -0.62 -4.22
C ALA A 73 4.16 -1.38 -5.54
N LEU A 74 4.08 -2.72 -5.51
CA LEU A 74 4.07 -3.54 -6.73
C LEU A 74 2.85 -3.24 -7.59
N TRP A 75 1.69 -2.98 -6.98
CA TRP A 75 0.48 -2.61 -7.72
C TRP A 75 0.60 -1.24 -8.36
N GLU A 76 1.17 -0.26 -7.67
CA GLU A 76 1.43 1.07 -8.23
C GLU A 76 2.38 0.99 -9.44
N LEU A 77 3.50 0.28 -9.29
CA LEU A 77 4.46 0.04 -10.37
C LEU A 77 3.83 -0.70 -11.56
N ALA A 78 2.98 -1.68 -11.28
CA ALA A 78 2.20 -2.41 -12.30
C ALA A 78 1.32 -1.49 -13.14
N ASN A 79 0.62 -0.54 -12.51
CA ASN A 79 -0.19 0.44 -13.21
C ASN A 79 0.67 1.43 -14.00
N GLU A 80 1.79 1.90 -13.42
CA GLU A 80 2.73 2.79 -14.10
C GLU A 80 3.24 2.18 -15.41
N LEU A 81 3.65 0.90 -15.39
CA LEU A 81 4.11 0.19 -16.59
C LEU A 81 3.01 0.02 -17.66
N ARG A 82 1.74 0.01 -17.24
CA ARG A 82 0.59 -0.02 -18.15
C ARG A 82 0.16 1.36 -18.62
N GLY A 83 0.65 2.43 -17.99
CA GLY A 83 0.19 3.80 -18.21
C GLY A 83 -1.21 4.07 -17.64
N ASP A 84 -1.68 3.22 -16.72
CA ASP A 84 -2.98 3.34 -16.07
C ASP A 84 -2.84 4.14 -14.77
N GLU A 85 -3.83 4.96 -14.43
CA GLU A 85 -3.97 5.53 -13.09
C GLU A 85 -4.89 4.63 -12.26
N PRO A 86 -4.47 4.19 -11.06
CA PRO A 86 -5.35 3.41 -10.19
C PRO A 86 -6.53 4.29 -9.70
N ASP A 87 -7.76 3.77 -9.73
CA ASP A 87 -8.96 4.46 -9.21
C ASP A 87 -8.96 4.57 -7.66
N GLY A 88 -7.91 4.06 -6.99
CA GLY A 88 -7.75 4.11 -5.53
C GLY A 88 -8.76 3.28 -4.73
N THR A 89 -9.64 2.55 -5.41
CA THR A 89 -10.65 1.67 -4.79
C THR A 89 -10.30 0.19 -4.89
N GLU A 90 -9.29 -0.14 -5.68
CA GLU A 90 -8.80 -1.51 -5.84
C GLU A 90 -8.01 -1.98 -4.63
N VAL A 91 -8.01 -3.29 -4.44
CA VAL A 91 -7.32 -3.94 -3.32
C VAL A 91 -6.06 -4.56 -3.88
N ALA A 92 -4.92 -3.92 -3.63
CA ALA A 92 -3.63 -4.42 -4.03
C ALA A 92 -3.42 -5.82 -3.43
N SER A 93 -3.33 -6.83 -4.28
CA SER A 93 -3.26 -8.24 -3.87
C SER A 93 -2.45 -9.05 -4.88
N PRO A 94 -1.85 -10.18 -4.46
CA PRO A 94 -1.15 -11.07 -5.39
C PRO A 94 -2.05 -11.50 -6.57
N ALA A 95 -3.31 -11.82 -6.29
CA ALA A 95 -4.28 -12.22 -7.33
C ALA A 95 -4.56 -11.11 -8.35
N LEU A 96 -4.56 -9.83 -7.92
CA LEU A 96 -4.73 -8.70 -8.83
C LEU A 96 -3.50 -8.50 -9.72
N LEU A 97 -2.28 -8.66 -9.16
CA LEU A 97 -1.03 -8.62 -9.93
C LEU A 97 -0.96 -9.75 -10.95
N ASP A 98 -1.30 -10.98 -10.55
CA ASP A 98 -1.32 -12.15 -11.44
C ASP A 98 -2.28 -11.92 -12.61
N ARG A 99 -3.46 -11.35 -12.33
CA ARG A 99 -4.42 -10.98 -13.36
C ARG A 99 -3.87 -9.93 -14.31
N ALA A 100 -3.28 -8.85 -13.78
CA ALA A 100 -2.71 -7.79 -14.60
C ALA A 100 -1.57 -8.30 -15.50
N ALA A 101 -0.74 -9.22 -15.00
CA ALA A 101 0.29 -9.86 -15.81
C ALA A 101 -0.30 -10.75 -16.91
N ALA A 102 -1.36 -11.50 -16.62
CA ALA A 102 -2.05 -12.33 -17.60
C ALA A 102 -2.77 -11.51 -18.69
N ASP A 103 -3.26 -10.33 -18.34
CA ASP A 103 -3.94 -9.41 -19.24
C ASP A 103 -2.96 -8.54 -20.08
N ALA A 104 -1.66 -8.58 -19.79
CA ALA A 104 -0.64 -7.83 -20.52
C ALA A 104 -0.41 -8.36 -21.94
N GLU A 105 -0.05 -7.48 -22.88
CA GLU A 105 0.24 -7.86 -24.27
C GLU A 105 1.43 -8.85 -24.38
N ASP A 106 2.47 -8.62 -23.57
CA ASP A 106 3.60 -9.53 -23.37
C ASP A 106 3.79 -9.81 -21.86
N PRO A 107 3.18 -10.89 -21.33
CA PRO A 107 3.28 -11.23 -19.92
C PRO A 107 4.71 -11.44 -19.42
N ALA A 108 5.59 -12.00 -20.27
CA ALA A 108 6.97 -12.30 -19.86
C ALA A 108 7.80 -11.01 -19.73
N ALA A 109 7.68 -10.11 -20.71
CA ALA A 109 8.35 -8.80 -20.65
C ALA A 109 7.82 -7.96 -19.49
N TYR A 110 6.51 -7.98 -19.24
CA TYR A 110 5.88 -7.25 -18.14
C TYR A 110 6.38 -7.73 -16.77
N VAL A 111 6.37 -9.05 -16.52
CA VAL A 111 6.90 -9.62 -15.27
C VAL A 111 8.38 -9.32 -15.10
N GLN A 112 9.17 -9.36 -16.18
CA GLN A 112 10.58 -9.00 -16.12
C GLN A 112 10.77 -7.52 -15.74
N ALA A 113 9.97 -6.61 -16.29
CA ALA A 113 10.03 -5.18 -15.95
C ALA A 113 9.70 -4.94 -14.47
N ILE A 114 8.63 -5.56 -13.95
CA ILE A 114 8.29 -5.53 -12.51
C ILE A 114 9.46 -6.04 -11.66
N ALA A 115 10.03 -7.18 -12.03
CA ALA A 115 11.14 -7.78 -11.27
C ALA A 115 12.40 -6.90 -11.23
N GLN A 116 12.69 -6.16 -12.30
CA GLN A 116 13.83 -5.22 -12.33
C GLN A 116 13.60 -3.99 -11.44
N ALA A 117 12.36 -3.54 -11.31
CA ALA A 117 12.00 -2.39 -10.48
C ALA A 117 11.69 -2.77 -9.01
N ALA A 118 11.65 -4.07 -8.67
CA ALA A 118 11.41 -4.55 -7.30
C ALA A 118 12.44 -4.02 -6.28
N GLY A 119 13.66 -3.67 -6.69
CA GLY A 119 14.65 -3.04 -5.81
C GLY A 119 14.17 -1.72 -5.20
N THR A 120 13.36 -0.94 -5.93
CA THR A 120 12.75 0.30 -5.42
C THR A 120 11.70 0.01 -4.36
N VAL A 121 10.99 -1.12 -4.46
CA VAL A 121 10.02 -1.55 -3.44
C VAL A 121 10.73 -1.88 -2.13
N ASP A 122 11.89 -2.55 -2.18
CA ASP A 122 12.67 -2.85 -0.97
C ASP A 122 13.16 -1.58 -0.25
N GLU A 123 13.52 -0.53 -1.01
CA GLU A 123 13.89 0.77 -0.45
C GLU A 123 12.69 1.45 0.22
N LEU A 124 11.54 1.48 -0.47
CA LEU A 124 10.30 2.02 0.08
C LEU A 124 9.89 1.30 1.37
N VAL A 125 9.99 -0.03 1.43
CA VAL A 125 9.69 -0.80 2.65
C VAL A 125 10.55 -0.31 3.82
N ARG A 126 11.85 -0.10 3.61
CA ARG A 126 12.74 0.39 4.67
C ARG A 126 12.40 1.80 5.10
N ASP A 127 12.01 2.67 4.18
CA ASP A 127 11.63 4.05 4.48
C ASP A 127 10.32 4.11 5.24
N VAL A 128 9.33 3.30 4.85
CA VAL A 128 8.07 3.15 5.60
C VAL A 128 8.33 2.63 7.00
N GLU A 129 9.18 1.61 7.18
CA GLU A 129 9.52 1.11 8.52
C GLU A 129 10.19 2.16 9.40
N ARG A 130 11.05 3.03 8.83
CA ARG A 130 11.67 4.15 9.55
C ARG A 130 10.67 5.23 9.94
N GLY A 131 9.71 5.51 9.06
CA GLY A 131 8.64 6.50 9.25
C GLY A 131 7.36 5.95 9.86
N TYR A 132 7.38 4.73 10.39
CA TYR A 132 6.17 4.08 10.90
C TYR A 132 5.76 4.68 12.25
N LYS A 133 4.47 5.00 12.39
CA LYS A 133 3.94 5.71 13.58
C LYS A 133 3.95 4.88 14.87
N ARG A 134 4.11 3.55 14.78
CA ARG A 134 4.07 2.62 15.91
C ARG A 134 5.35 1.79 15.99
N PRO A 135 5.73 1.26 17.16
CA PRO A 135 6.77 0.25 17.21
C PRO A 135 6.30 -1.01 16.45
N LEU A 136 7.17 -1.56 15.62
CA LEU A 136 6.92 -2.84 14.94
C LEU A 136 7.51 -3.99 15.76
N SER A 137 6.72 -5.03 16.00
CA SER A 137 7.17 -6.29 16.62
C SER A 137 7.68 -7.28 15.58
#